data_AF-A0ABD1P8U4-F1
#
_entry.id   AF-A0ABD1P8U4-F1
#
_cell.length_a   1.000
_cell.length_b   1.000
_cell.length_c   1.000
_cell.angle_alpha   90.00
_cell.angle_beta   90.00
_cell.angle_gamma   90.00
#
_symmetry.space_group_name_H-M   'P 1'
#
loop_
_entity.id
_entity.type
_entity.pdbx_description
1 polymer ?
#
loop_
_entity_poly.entity_id
_entity_poly.type
_entity_poly.pdbx_seq_one_letter_code
_entity_poly.pdbx_strand_id
1 'polypeptide(L)'
;MLCCGSCNALSLSPPPRILTSRFRKIHKSRSANKNFKYPFVIQNFLDFASQGQLKEAVDTLPLLARKGFRLNSKSIAFLLQQCANFKSIKEGKWVHLHLNLTGLKHPGTFLSNHMINMYAKCGDHVKARQVFDAMSTRNLYSWNNMLSGYAKLGMVKPAMRLFFKMPERDVVSWNTMVMAYVQSGWFDEALRFYKMLRRLDIGFNEYSFAGVATVSVKLRELCLASQLHCQVLIVGFLSNVVLSSSIVDAYAKCGKLGDGRKLFDEMVKRDVLGWTTLVSGYAQCGDMKSAREIFAAIPEKNPVSWTALISGYARNGMGHEALKLLSEMIVLGFEPNQFTFSSCLFACACLISLEHGKQIHSHLITTGLRPNIVVLSSLIDMYSKCGSLEVGKRVFDTVENKNVVLWNTMITSLAQHGCGEQAIKMFADMVKLGMKPDRVTFLVLLNACSHSGLVQEGLSFFKSMTSCYDTVPDQEHYACLIDLLGRAGMFDEVMNQLKKMPCQPDDRIWNALLGVCRIHGNIELGKIAAKHLIECDPHSPAACLLLSSIYAALGRWESVEEVRKLMTERHVNKDQATSWLEIERKLHLDYVPNRLCPLENDSYSILELLDEQNSLTPAR
;
A
#
# COMPACT_ATOMS: atom_id res chain seq x y z
N MET A 1 28.70 -43.61 -19.86
CA MET A 1 30.16 -43.65 -20.09
C MET A 1 30.78 -42.72 -19.05
N LEU A 2 31.25 -43.28 -17.93
CA LEU A 2 32.68 -43.51 -17.61
C LEU A 2 33.45 -42.16 -17.60
N CYS A 3 33.93 -41.62 -16.49
CA CYS A 3 34.79 -42.28 -15.49
C CYS A 3 34.51 -41.89 -14.03
N CYS A 4 34.79 -42.89 -13.19
CA CYS A 4 34.93 -42.89 -11.75
C CYS A 4 36.33 -42.37 -11.33
N GLY A 5 36.44 -41.91 -10.07
CA GLY A 5 37.61 -42.18 -9.23
C GLY A 5 38.69 -41.10 -9.17
N SER A 6 38.80 -40.44 -8.02
CA SER A 6 39.95 -40.64 -7.12
C SER A 6 39.86 -39.68 -5.93
N CYS A 7 39.45 -40.24 -4.80
CA CYS A 7 39.82 -39.73 -3.49
C CYS A 7 41.35 -39.72 -3.40
N ASN A 8 41.94 -38.56 -3.08
CA ASN A 8 43.27 -38.53 -2.48
C ASN A 8 43.27 -37.52 -1.33
N ALA A 9 43.34 -38.09 -0.14
CA ALA A 9 43.58 -37.42 1.11
C ALA A 9 45.00 -36.85 1.11
N LEU A 10 45.12 -35.54 1.27
CA LEU A 10 46.35 -34.91 1.73
C LEU A 10 46.10 -34.38 3.14
N SER A 11 46.89 -34.94 4.04
CA SER A 11 46.99 -34.75 5.46
C SER A 11 47.12 -33.28 5.86
N LEU A 12 46.09 -32.75 6.52
CA LEU A 12 46.20 -31.58 7.39
C LEU A 12 46.44 -32.09 8.82
N SER A 13 47.66 -31.86 9.30
CA SER A 13 48.06 -32.02 10.70
C SER A 13 47.16 -31.19 11.63
N PRO A 14 46.64 -31.76 12.74
CA PRO A 14 45.74 -31.06 13.64
C PRO A 14 46.52 -30.16 14.63
N PRO A 15 45.99 -29.00 15.04
CA PRO A 15 46.46 -28.34 16.25
C PRO A 15 45.86 -29.09 17.47
N PRO A 16 46.58 -29.15 18.60
CA PRO A 16 46.19 -30.00 19.71
C PRO A 16 44.93 -29.50 20.41
N ARG A 17 43.98 -30.41 20.62
CA ARG A 17 42.88 -30.28 21.58
C ARG A 17 43.44 -30.49 22.99
N ILE A 18 43.21 -29.55 23.90
CA ILE A 18 43.11 -29.85 25.32
C ILE A 18 41.69 -29.58 25.78
N LEU A 19 41.03 -30.70 26.04
CA LEU A 19 39.97 -31.00 27.00
C LEU A 19 39.40 -29.84 27.85
N THR A 20 38.12 -29.59 27.58
CA THR A 20 37.03 -29.50 28.54
C THR A 20 37.34 -29.93 29.98
N SER A 21 37.06 -29.06 30.96
CA SER A 21 35.95 -29.30 31.89
C SER A 21 35.68 -28.12 32.83
N ARG A 22 34.42 -27.68 32.82
CA ARG A 22 33.57 -27.32 33.97
C ARG A 22 34.04 -26.22 34.94
N PHE A 23 33.27 -25.12 34.90
CA PHE A 23 32.52 -24.59 36.04
C PHE A 23 33.19 -24.68 37.43
N ARG A 24 33.77 -23.57 37.90
CA ARG A 24 33.23 -22.78 39.02
C ARG A 24 34.11 -21.55 39.29
N LYS A 25 33.51 -20.39 39.06
CA LYS A 25 33.46 -19.23 39.96
C LYS A 25 34.64 -19.03 40.95
N ILE A 26 35.24 -17.84 40.79
CA ILE A 26 35.48 -16.81 41.81
C ILE A 26 36.95 -16.52 42.20
N HIS A 27 37.33 -15.31 41.77
CA HIS A 27 38.19 -14.29 42.38
C HIS A 27 39.73 -14.34 42.27
N LYS A 28 40.18 -13.22 41.70
CA LYS A 28 41.34 -12.38 42.06
C LYS A 28 42.72 -12.94 41.68
N SER A 29 43.18 -12.51 40.50
CA SER A 29 44.52 -11.92 40.40
C SER A 29 44.52 -10.79 39.38
N ARG A 30 44.73 -9.58 39.91
CA ARG A 30 44.93 -8.32 39.19
C ARG A 30 46.02 -8.49 38.12
N SER A 31 45.66 -8.38 36.84
CA SER A 31 46.59 -7.92 35.80
C SER A 31 46.26 -6.48 35.48
N ALA A 32 47.25 -5.61 35.65
CA ALA A 32 47.20 -4.17 35.56
C ALA A 32 46.57 -3.66 34.25
N ASN A 33 45.30 -3.25 34.31
CA ASN A 33 44.69 -2.41 33.29
C ASN A 33 44.93 -0.96 33.71
N LYS A 34 45.77 -0.23 32.96
CA LYS A 34 45.93 1.22 33.13
C LYS A 34 44.58 1.88 32.83
N ASN A 35 43.81 2.15 33.88
CA ASN A 35 42.58 2.94 33.81
C ASN A 35 42.92 4.38 33.41
N PHE A 36 42.81 4.72 32.12
CA PHE A 36 42.57 6.10 31.75
C PHE A 36 41.16 6.47 32.22
N LYS A 37 41.06 7.13 33.39
CA LYS A 37 39.82 7.80 33.78
C LYS A 37 39.57 8.92 32.78
N TYR A 38 38.66 8.71 31.84
CA TYR A 38 38.15 9.80 31.04
C TYR A 38 37.53 10.84 31.98
N PRO A 39 37.70 12.14 31.74
CA PRO A 39 36.95 13.17 32.45
C PRO A 39 35.46 12.84 32.42
N PHE A 40 34.74 13.07 33.52
CA PHE A 40 33.30 12.80 33.67
C PHE A 40 32.46 13.29 32.47
N VAL A 41 32.87 14.40 31.85
CA VAL A 41 32.24 14.97 30.66
C VAL A 41 32.30 14.05 29.44
N ILE A 42 33.42 13.35 29.22
CA ILE A 42 33.57 12.39 28.10
C ILE A 42 32.77 11.11 28.38
N GLN A 43 32.72 10.67 29.65
CA GLN A 43 31.91 9.53 30.04
C GLN A 43 30.41 9.82 29.86
N ASN A 44 29.91 10.95 30.36
CA ASN A 44 28.53 11.39 30.12
C ASN A 44 28.21 11.52 28.63
N PHE A 45 29.14 12.04 27.83
CA PHE A 45 28.98 12.13 26.38
C PHE A 45 28.81 10.74 25.73
N LEU A 46 29.67 9.78 26.09
CA LEU A 46 29.58 8.41 25.58
C LEU A 46 28.31 7.70 26.05
N ASP A 47 27.89 7.95 27.29
CA ASP A 47 26.67 7.41 27.87
C ASP A 47 25.42 7.96 27.15
N PHE A 48 25.31 9.29 26.95
CA PHE A 48 24.22 9.90 26.18
C PHE A 48 24.16 9.42 24.73
N ALA A 49 25.32 9.32 24.07
CA ALA A 49 25.39 8.80 22.71
C ALA A 49 24.94 7.34 22.63
N SER A 50 25.28 6.51 23.63
CA SER A 50 24.88 5.10 23.70
C SER A 50 23.40 4.90 24.04
N GLN A 51 22.80 5.83 24.79
CA GLN A 51 21.39 5.81 25.20
C GLN A 51 20.45 6.43 24.16
N GLY A 52 20.97 6.89 23.01
CA GLY A 52 20.16 7.50 21.95
C GLY A 52 19.68 8.93 22.26
N GLN A 53 20.18 9.53 23.33
CA GLN A 53 19.92 10.92 23.72
C GLN A 53 20.81 11.87 22.89
N LEU A 54 20.47 11.96 21.60
CA LEU A 54 21.32 12.62 20.60
C LEU A 54 21.46 14.12 20.84
N LYS A 55 20.42 14.78 21.33
CA LYS A 55 20.42 16.22 21.58
C LYS A 55 21.35 16.57 22.74
N GLU A 56 21.22 15.83 23.84
CA GLU A 56 22.05 15.95 25.04
C GLU A 56 23.52 15.65 24.72
N ALA A 57 23.78 14.62 23.91
CA ALA A 57 25.14 14.31 23.45
C ALA A 57 25.73 15.46 22.60
N VAL A 58 24.96 16.03 21.66
CA VAL A 58 25.43 17.11 20.79
C VAL A 58 25.62 18.43 21.54
N ASP A 59 24.76 18.74 22.52
CA ASP A 59 24.85 19.94 23.35
C ASP A 59 26.11 19.97 24.23
N THR A 60 26.73 18.81 24.50
CA THR A 60 28.02 18.75 25.22
C THR A 60 29.24 19.05 24.35
N LEU A 61 29.12 19.04 23.01
CA LEU A 61 30.23 19.24 22.07
C LEU A 61 30.93 20.62 22.20
N PRO A 62 30.21 21.75 22.39
CA PRO A 62 30.85 23.05 22.62
C PRO A 62 31.66 23.08 23.92
N LEU A 63 31.19 22.40 24.96
CA LEU A 63 31.86 22.33 26.26
C LEU A 63 33.14 21.48 26.18
N LEU A 64 33.10 20.38 25.42
CA LEU A 64 34.28 19.59 25.11
C LEU A 64 35.33 20.38 24.31
N ALA A 65 34.88 21.14 23.30
CA ALA A 65 35.77 22.01 22.51
C ALA A 65 36.42 23.11 23.36
N ARG A 66 35.65 23.80 24.22
CA ARG A 66 36.17 24.83 25.14
C ARG A 66 37.20 24.29 26.13
N LYS A 67 37.02 23.04 26.57
CA LYS A 67 37.96 22.34 27.47
C LYS A 67 39.16 21.71 26.74
N GLY A 68 39.27 21.90 25.43
CA GLY A 68 40.39 21.37 24.62
C GLY A 68 40.32 19.87 24.33
N PHE A 69 39.22 19.20 24.64
CA PHE A 69 39.06 17.76 24.36
C PHE A 69 38.63 17.55 22.92
N ARG A 70 39.43 16.81 22.14
CA ARG A 70 39.10 16.40 20.78
C ARG A 70 38.53 14.98 20.78
N LEU A 71 37.32 14.83 20.25
CA LEU A 71 36.74 13.51 20.02
C LEU A 71 37.50 12.80 18.90
N ASN A 72 37.68 11.49 19.04
CA ASN A 72 38.30 10.69 17.99
C ASN A 72 37.33 10.50 16.80
N SER A 73 37.87 10.08 15.65
CA SER A 73 37.08 9.90 14.42
C SER A 73 35.97 8.86 14.54
N LYS A 74 36.13 7.83 15.38
CA LYS A 74 35.11 6.79 15.60
C LYS A 74 33.91 7.34 16.38
N SER A 75 34.14 8.10 17.43
CA SER A 75 33.09 8.73 18.24
C SER A 75 32.28 9.72 17.41
N ILE A 76 32.94 10.51 16.54
CA ILE A 76 32.24 11.44 15.65
C ILE A 76 31.46 10.69 14.56
N ALA A 77 32.04 9.64 13.96
CA ALA A 77 31.34 8.81 12.99
C ALA A 77 30.09 8.14 13.60
N PHE A 78 30.17 7.69 14.85
CA PHE A 78 29.03 7.16 15.58
C PHE A 78 27.93 8.20 15.77
N LEU A 79 28.25 9.43 16.19
CA LEU A 79 27.28 10.51 16.27
C LEU A 79 26.62 10.80 14.91
N LEU A 80 27.43 10.92 13.85
CA LEU A 80 26.90 11.15 12.50
C LEU A 80 25.97 10.02 12.06
N GLN A 81 26.31 8.77 12.39
CA GLN A 81 25.46 7.61 12.11
C GLN A 81 24.14 7.67 12.88
N GLN A 82 24.16 8.07 14.16
CA GLN A 82 22.92 8.26 14.94
C GLN A 82 22.08 9.40 14.37
N CYS A 83 22.68 10.55 14.04
CA CYS A 83 21.97 11.64 13.35
C CYS A 83 21.32 11.14 12.05
N ALA A 84 22.02 10.30 11.29
CA ALA A 84 21.51 9.73 10.04
C ALA A 84 20.36 8.73 10.25
N ASN A 85 20.39 7.96 11.35
CA ASN A 85 19.34 7.00 11.70
C ASN A 85 18.07 7.71 12.18
N PHE A 86 18.20 8.74 13.01
CA PHE A 86 17.09 9.56 13.51
C PHE A 86 16.64 10.65 12.52
N LYS A 87 17.31 10.81 11.38
CA LYS A 87 17.09 11.88 10.38
C LYS A 87 17.18 13.29 11.00
N SER A 88 18.04 13.44 11.99
CA SER A 88 18.24 14.63 12.81
C SER A 88 19.23 15.60 12.14
N ILE A 89 18.72 16.41 11.21
CA ILE A 89 19.55 17.34 10.42
C ILE A 89 20.18 18.46 11.26
N LYS A 90 19.52 18.93 12.31
CA LYS A 90 20.01 20.04 13.16
C LYS A 90 21.25 19.60 13.93
N GLU A 91 21.13 18.46 14.59
CA GLU A 91 22.18 17.79 15.36
C GLU A 91 23.35 17.43 14.45
N GLY A 92 23.07 16.87 13.26
CA GLY A 92 24.10 16.59 12.25
C GLY A 92 24.87 17.83 11.77
N LYS A 93 24.20 18.98 11.64
CA LYS A 93 24.86 20.27 11.30
C LYS A 93 25.75 20.76 12.44
N TRP A 94 25.37 20.57 13.70
CA TRP A 94 26.21 20.89 14.85
C TRP A 94 27.45 20.01 14.95
N VAL A 95 27.32 18.70 14.71
CA VAL A 95 28.46 17.78 14.66
C VAL A 95 29.46 18.19 13.56
N HIS A 96 28.96 18.56 12.37
CA HIS A 96 29.81 19.09 11.29
C HIS A 96 30.47 20.42 11.68
N LEU A 97 29.75 21.34 12.33
CA LEU A 97 30.35 22.59 12.80
C LEU A 97 31.46 22.34 13.83
N HIS A 98 31.26 21.39 14.76
CA HIS A 98 32.26 21.00 15.75
C HIS A 98 33.55 20.44 15.09
N LEU A 99 33.42 19.65 14.02
CA LEU A 99 34.57 19.18 13.23
C LEU A 99 35.37 20.35 12.65
N ASN A 100 34.69 21.35 12.10
CA ASN A 100 35.34 22.53 11.51
C ASN A 100 36.08 23.38 12.57
N LEU A 101 35.53 23.47 13.79
CA LEU A 101 36.11 24.23 14.90
C LEU A 101 37.29 23.53 15.58
N THR A 102 37.30 22.20 15.64
CA THR A 102 38.35 21.41 16.34
C THR A 102 39.61 21.16 15.51
N GLY A 103 39.74 21.79 14.33
CA GLY A 103 40.91 21.71 13.47
C GLY A 103 40.86 20.60 12.41
N LEU A 104 39.74 19.88 12.30
CA LEU A 104 39.50 18.89 11.23
C LEU A 104 38.72 19.53 10.07
N LYS A 105 39.17 20.70 9.59
CA LYS A 105 38.54 21.42 8.46
C LYS A 105 38.47 20.56 7.17
N HIS A 106 39.40 19.61 7.03
CA HIS A 106 39.39 18.59 5.99
C HIS A 106 39.36 17.20 6.64
N PRO A 107 38.16 16.69 6.98
CA PRO A 107 38.06 15.36 7.55
C PRO A 107 38.56 14.31 6.55
N GLY A 108 39.33 13.33 7.04
CA GLY A 108 39.77 12.21 6.21
C GLY A 108 38.59 11.46 5.57
N THR A 109 38.86 10.69 4.53
CA THR A 109 37.86 9.99 3.69
C THR A 109 36.80 9.24 4.52
N PHE A 110 37.20 8.60 5.62
CA PHE A 110 36.30 7.91 6.54
C PHE A 110 35.20 8.82 7.13
N LEU A 111 35.57 9.97 7.71
CA LEU A 111 34.61 10.90 8.32
C LEU A 111 33.76 11.58 7.25
N SER A 112 34.38 12.01 6.14
CA SER A 112 33.68 12.59 5.00
C SER A 112 32.60 11.66 4.44
N ASN A 113 32.88 10.35 4.36
CA ASN A 113 31.90 9.35 3.94
C ASN A 113 30.69 9.25 4.88
N HIS A 114 30.90 9.34 6.20
CA HIS A 114 29.82 9.35 7.19
C HIS A 114 29.01 10.65 7.13
N MET A 115 29.66 11.77 6.86
CA MET A 115 28.99 13.07 6.68
C MET A 115 28.11 13.08 5.43
N ILE A 116 28.60 12.56 4.29
CA ILE A 116 27.81 12.41 3.06
C ILE A 116 26.57 11.55 3.34
N ASN A 117 26.75 10.38 3.97
CA ASN A 117 25.63 9.49 4.31
C ASN A 117 24.63 10.15 5.27
N MET A 118 25.10 10.89 6.28
CA MET A 118 24.24 11.61 7.22
C MET A 118 23.41 12.68 6.50
N TYR A 119 24.05 13.57 5.74
CA TYR A 119 23.33 14.62 5.01
C TYR A 119 22.36 14.04 3.97
N ALA A 120 22.78 12.99 3.25
CA ALA A 120 21.92 12.30 2.29
C ALA A 120 20.68 11.67 2.95
N LYS A 121 20.83 10.93 4.06
CA LYS A 121 19.69 10.35 4.80
C LYS A 121 18.76 11.39 5.39
N CYS A 122 19.29 12.56 5.74
CA CYS A 122 18.53 13.71 6.23
C CYS A 122 17.91 14.57 5.11
N GLY A 123 18.13 14.24 3.83
CA GLY A 123 17.56 14.94 2.67
C GLY A 123 18.32 16.19 2.20
N ASP A 124 19.43 16.55 2.85
CA ASP A 124 20.25 17.72 2.50
C ASP A 124 21.34 17.33 1.48
N HIS A 125 20.90 17.02 0.25
CA HIS A 125 21.78 16.63 -0.85
C HIS A 125 22.77 17.72 -1.26
N VAL A 126 22.44 19.00 -1.01
CA VAL A 126 23.32 20.14 -1.31
C VAL A 126 24.54 20.10 -0.39
N LYS A 127 24.34 19.96 0.93
CA LYS A 127 25.47 19.80 1.85
C LYS A 127 26.22 18.50 1.63
N ALA A 128 25.53 17.39 1.36
CA ALA A 128 26.20 16.14 0.99
C ALA A 128 27.13 16.33 -0.21
N ARG A 129 26.67 17.07 -1.23
CA ARG A 129 27.47 17.39 -2.42
C ARG A 129 28.65 18.29 -2.10
N GLN A 130 28.47 19.31 -1.26
CA GLN A 130 29.56 20.18 -0.81
C GLN A 130 30.66 19.39 -0.10
N VAL A 131 30.28 18.48 0.81
CA VAL A 131 31.26 17.61 1.48
C VAL A 131 31.97 16.73 0.46
N PHE A 132 31.24 16.12 -0.48
CA PHE A 132 31.81 15.27 -1.53
C PHE A 132 32.78 16.02 -2.45
N ASP A 133 32.46 17.26 -2.84
CA ASP A 133 33.30 18.09 -3.69
C ASP A 133 34.56 18.61 -2.97
N ALA A 134 34.48 18.81 -1.65
CA ALA A 134 35.61 19.22 -0.82
C ALA A 134 36.62 18.09 -0.50
N MET A 135 36.31 16.82 -0.81
CA MET A 135 37.21 15.69 -0.57
C MET A 135 38.44 15.73 -1.49
N SER A 136 39.64 15.67 -0.90
CA SER A 136 40.90 15.56 -1.64
C SER A 136 41.08 14.19 -2.30
N THR A 137 40.69 13.13 -1.60
CA THR A 137 40.72 11.75 -2.10
C THR A 137 39.33 11.11 -1.94
N ARG A 138 38.83 10.53 -3.03
CA ARG A 138 37.54 9.85 -3.09
C ARG A 138 37.76 8.38 -3.38
N ASN A 139 37.16 7.51 -2.58
CA ASN A 139 37.14 6.08 -2.85
C ASN A 139 35.75 5.65 -3.37
N LEU A 140 35.63 4.40 -3.81
CA LEU A 140 34.38 3.86 -4.35
C LEU A 140 33.20 4.03 -3.39
N TYR A 141 33.43 3.93 -2.08
CA TYR A 141 32.42 4.16 -1.05
C TYR A 141 31.93 5.62 -1.00
N SER A 142 32.82 6.60 -1.18
CA SER A 142 32.44 8.03 -1.29
C SER A 142 31.46 8.25 -2.45
N TRP A 143 31.77 7.68 -3.62
CA TRP A 143 30.93 7.76 -4.81
C TRP A 143 29.59 7.05 -4.61
N ASN A 144 29.61 5.82 -4.10
CA ASN A 144 28.39 5.03 -3.84
C ASN A 144 27.47 5.68 -2.80
N ASN A 145 28.01 6.29 -1.74
CA ASN A 145 27.20 7.04 -0.77
C ASN A 145 26.50 8.24 -1.39
N MET A 146 27.23 9.01 -2.21
CA MET A 146 26.64 10.17 -2.90
C MET A 146 25.59 9.72 -3.92
N LEU A 147 25.87 8.64 -4.66
CA LEU A 147 24.94 8.05 -5.62
C LEU A 147 23.66 7.54 -4.94
N SER A 148 23.80 6.79 -3.84
CA SER A 148 22.68 6.30 -3.02
C SER A 148 21.86 7.46 -2.44
N GLY A 149 22.52 8.56 -2.06
CA GLY A 149 21.86 9.77 -1.60
C GLY A 149 20.95 10.39 -2.67
N TYR A 150 21.45 10.57 -3.89
CA TYR A 150 20.61 11.05 -4.99
C TYR A 150 19.49 10.08 -5.36
N ALA A 151 19.78 8.77 -5.40
CA ALA A 151 18.80 7.73 -5.70
C ALA A 151 17.61 7.78 -4.72
N LYS A 152 17.88 7.82 -3.41
CA LYS A 152 16.85 7.88 -2.36
C LYS A 152 15.97 9.12 -2.42
N LEU A 153 16.47 10.21 -2.99
CA LEU A 153 15.71 11.45 -3.19
C LEU A 153 15.00 11.50 -4.55
N GLY A 154 15.03 10.42 -5.33
CA GLY A 154 14.46 10.37 -6.68
C GLY A 154 15.18 11.25 -7.70
N MET A 155 16.39 11.73 -7.38
CA MET A 155 17.18 12.63 -8.22
C MET A 155 18.00 11.86 -9.26
N VAL A 156 17.32 11.20 -10.19
CA VAL A 156 17.95 10.30 -11.17
C VAL A 156 18.93 11.03 -12.10
N LYS A 157 18.59 12.24 -12.58
CA LYS A 157 19.47 13.00 -13.49
C LYS A 157 20.83 13.36 -12.85
N PRO A 158 20.88 13.93 -11.62
CA PRO A 158 22.14 14.09 -10.88
C PRO A 158 22.87 12.77 -10.60
N ALA A 159 22.16 11.71 -10.20
CA ALA A 159 22.74 10.39 -9.94
C ALA A 159 23.45 9.84 -11.19
N MET A 160 22.79 9.90 -12.34
CA MET A 160 23.30 9.41 -13.61
C MET A 160 24.53 10.21 -14.07
N ARG A 161 24.52 11.54 -13.93
CA ARG A 161 25.70 12.38 -14.18
C ARG A 161 26.88 12.02 -13.28
N LEU A 162 26.62 11.69 -12.02
CA LEU A 162 27.65 11.26 -11.08
C LEU A 162 28.20 9.87 -11.47
N PHE A 163 27.32 8.94 -11.81
CA PHE A 163 27.65 7.57 -12.21
C PHE A 163 28.61 7.54 -13.41
N PHE A 164 28.40 8.37 -14.43
CA PHE A 164 29.32 8.45 -15.58
C PHE A 164 30.67 9.11 -15.25
N LYS A 165 30.77 9.89 -14.17
CA LYS A 165 32.04 10.47 -13.69
C LYS A 165 32.84 9.53 -12.79
N MET A 166 32.24 8.43 -12.32
CA MET A 166 32.95 7.46 -11.48
C MET A 166 34.12 6.83 -12.25
N PRO A 167 35.36 6.85 -11.71
CA PRO A 167 36.51 6.22 -12.35
C PRO A 167 36.34 4.70 -12.47
N GLU A 168 35.86 4.08 -11.39
CA GLU A 168 35.57 2.65 -11.29
C GLU A 168 34.13 2.45 -10.79
N ARG A 169 33.51 1.35 -11.22
CA ARG A 169 32.11 1.00 -10.91
C ARG A 169 32.04 -0.46 -10.50
N ASP A 170 31.54 -0.70 -9.29
CA ASP A 170 31.25 -2.05 -8.79
C ASP A 170 29.76 -2.40 -8.93
N VAL A 171 29.42 -3.62 -8.56
CA VAL A 171 28.04 -4.12 -8.52
C VAL A 171 27.13 -3.20 -7.68
N VAL A 172 27.64 -2.58 -6.60
CA VAL A 172 26.87 -1.64 -5.76
C VAL A 172 26.48 -0.38 -6.54
N SER A 173 27.40 0.20 -7.30
CA SER A 173 27.11 1.39 -8.11
C SER A 173 26.03 1.12 -9.17
N TRP A 174 26.07 -0.03 -9.84
CA TRP A 174 25.07 -0.47 -10.82
C TRP A 174 23.72 -0.76 -10.17
N ASN A 175 23.70 -1.55 -9.08
CA ASN A 175 22.47 -1.87 -8.34
C ASN A 175 21.79 -0.59 -7.84
N THR A 176 22.57 0.39 -7.38
CA THR A 176 22.05 1.70 -6.94
C THR A 176 21.37 2.45 -8.08
N MET A 177 21.95 2.44 -9.29
CA MET A 177 21.33 3.06 -10.46
C MET A 177 20.04 2.36 -10.88
N VAL A 178 20.04 1.02 -10.93
CA VAL A 178 18.83 0.25 -11.23
C VAL A 178 17.72 0.63 -10.23
N MET A 179 18.01 0.60 -8.94
CA MET A 179 17.03 0.98 -7.90
C MET A 179 16.58 2.43 -8.00
N ALA A 180 17.45 3.37 -8.39
CA ALA A 180 17.09 4.78 -8.60
C ALA A 180 16.02 4.92 -9.70
N TYR A 181 16.22 4.25 -10.84
CA TYR A 181 15.22 4.25 -11.93
C TYR A 181 13.90 3.60 -11.50
N VAL A 182 13.95 2.48 -10.78
CA VAL A 182 12.75 1.79 -10.24
C VAL A 182 11.97 2.66 -9.25
N GLN A 183 12.66 3.38 -8.37
CA GLN A 183 12.04 4.27 -7.40
C GLN A 183 11.36 5.46 -8.07
N SER A 184 11.95 5.99 -9.14
CA SER A 184 11.39 7.09 -9.93
C SER A 184 10.34 6.65 -10.96
N GLY A 185 10.06 5.36 -11.12
CA GLY A 185 9.06 4.83 -12.04
C GLY A 185 9.52 4.62 -13.49
N TRP A 186 10.82 4.76 -13.78
CA TRP A 186 11.40 4.60 -15.11
C TRP A 186 11.80 3.14 -15.33
N PHE A 187 10.82 2.25 -15.43
CA PHE A 187 11.03 0.80 -15.39
C PHE A 187 11.85 0.26 -16.58
N ASP A 188 11.65 0.80 -17.78
CA ASP A 188 12.39 0.36 -18.97
C ASP A 188 13.89 0.64 -18.86
N GLU A 189 14.24 1.84 -18.39
CA GLU A 189 15.63 2.22 -18.16
C GLU A 189 16.25 1.40 -17.01
N ALA A 190 15.48 1.07 -15.97
CA ALA A 190 15.94 0.16 -14.93
C ALA A 190 16.30 -1.23 -15.49
N LEU A 191 15.44 -1.81 -16.32
CA LEU A 191 15.69 -3.10 -16.97
C LEU A 191 16.85 -3.01 -17.97
N ARG A 192 17.02 -1.89 -18.66
CA ARG A 192 18.17 -1.63 -19.55
C ARG A 192 19.48 -1.61 -18.78
N PHE A 193 19.56 -0.87 -17.67
CA PHE A 193 20.74 -0.84 -16.80
C PHE A 193 21.05 -2.22 -16.19
N TYR A 194 20.03 -2.98 -15.80
CA TYR A 194 20.23 -4.36 -15.33
C TYR A 194 20.79 -5.27 -16.43
N LYS A 195 20.26 -5.18 -17.66
CA LYS A 195 20.80 -5.93 -18.82
C LYS A 195 22.25 -5.53 -19.13
N MET A 196 22.60 -4.25 -18.96
CA MET A 196 23.98 -3.78 -19.13
C MET A 196 24.90 -4.35 -18.06
N LEU A 197 24.53 -4.25 -16.77
CA LEU A 197 25.24 -4.90 -15.66
C LEU A 197 25.49 -6.36 -16.00
N ARG A 198 24.47 -7.06 -16.50
CA ARG A 198 24.54 -8.48 -16.88
C ARG A 198 25.55 -8.85 -17.96
N ARG A 199 25.94 -7.91 -18.80
CA ARG A 199 26.92 -8.11 -19.88
C ARG A 199 28.35 -7.76 -19.45
N LEU A 200 28.52 -7.21 -18.25
CA LEU A 200 29.82 -6.88 -17.70
C LEU A 200 30.38 -8.06 -16.92
N ASP A 201 31.71 -8.21 -16.97
CA ASP A 201 32.45 -9.28 -16.29
C ASP A 201 32.71 -8.99 -14.79
N ILE A 202 31.95 -8.04 -14.20
CA ILE A 202 32.06 -7.67 -12.78
C ILE A 202 31.23 -8.57 -11.86
N GLY A 203 30.45 -9.50 -12.43
CA GLY A 203 29.57 -10.43 -11.71
C GLY A 203 28.28 -9.82 -11.15
N PHE A 204 27.52 -10.63 -10.41
CA PHE A 204 26.28 -10.24 -9.71
C PHE A 204 26.32 -10.75 -8.28
N ASN A 205 25.55 -10.10 -7.42
CA ASN A 205 25.25 -10.59 -6.08
C ASN A 205 23.72 -10.70 -5.89
N GLU A 206 23.30 -11.19 -4.74
CA GLU A 206 21.88 -11.34 -4.39
C GLU A 206 21.08 -10.04 -4.52
N TYR A 207 21.72 -8.88 -4.34
CA TYR A 207 21.07 -7.57 -4.41
C TYR A 207 20.81 -7.10 -5.85
N SER A 208 21.50 -7.65 -6.84
CA SER A 208 21.35 -7.25 -8.25
C SER A 208 19.96 -7.55 -8.81
N PHE A 209 19.26 -8.53 -8.22
CA PHE A 209 17.95 -8.99 -8.64
C PHE A 209 16.79 -8.16 -8.07
N ALA A 210 17.03 -7.40 -6.99
CA ALA A 210 15.98 -6.67 -6.27
C ALA A 210 15.24 -5.64 -7.15
N GLY A 211 15.97 -4.97 -8.04
CA GLY A 211 15.39 -4.03 -8.99
C GLY A 211 14.41 -4.70 -9.94
N VAL A 212 14.80 -5.84 -10.53
CA VAL A 212 13.95 -6.61 -11.46
C VAL A 212 12.73 -7.18 -10.73
N ALA A 213 12.90 -7.72 -9.52
CA ALA A 213 11.79 -8.21 -8.70
C ALA A 213 10.75 -7.10 -8.45
N THR A 214 11.23 -5.91 -8.10
CA THR A 214 10.37 -4.74 -7.87
C THR A 214 9.67 -4.30 -9.15
N VAL A 215 10.35 -4.32 -10.30
CA VAL A 215 9.73 -4.01 -11.60
C VAL A 215 8.65 -5.03 -11.95
N SER A 216 8.90 -6.33 -11.77
CA SER A 216 7.89 -7.37 -12.05
C SER A 216 6.65 -7.19 -11.18
N VAL A 217 6.81 -6.87 -9.89
CA VAL A 217 5.69 -6.60 -8.98
C VAL A 217 4.91 -5.35 -9.39
N LYS A 218 5.61 -4.24 -9.67
CA LYS A 218 4.97 -2.96 -10.00
C LYS A 218 4.23 -2.99 -11.33
N LEU A 219 4.76 -3.70 -12.33
CA LEU A 219 4.12 -3.87 -13.63
C LEU A 219 3.15 -5.05 -13.68
N ARG A 220 3.12 -5.90 -12.64
CA ARG A 220 2.39 -7.18 -12.59
C ARG A 220 2.74 -8.12 -13.76
N GLU A 221 3.99 -8.08 -14.18
CA GLU A 221 4.52 -8.83 -15.32
C GLU A 221 5.00 -10.22 -14.87
N LEU A 222 4.15 -11.24 -15.05
CA LEU A 222 4.45 -12.62 -14.69
C LEU A 222 5.66 -13.19 -15.46
N CYS A 223 5.81 -12.80 -16.73
CA CYS A 223 6.94 -13.23 -17.57
C CYS A 223 8.28 -12.76 -16.99
N LEU A 224 8.34 -11.51 -16.50
CA LEU A 224 9.54 -10.97 -15.86
C LEU A 224 9.85 -11.67 -14.53
N ALA A 225 8.83 -11.93 -13.71
CA ALA A 225 8.99 -12.69 -12.46
C ALA A 225 9.53 -14.11 -12.73
N SER A 226 9.02 -14.78 -13.76
CA SER A 226 9.45 -16.12 -14.17
C SER A 226 10.89 -16.13 -14.69
N GLN A 227 11.25 -15.18 -15.55
CA GLN A 227 12.63 -15.03 -16.04
C GLN A 227 13.61 -14.73 -14.91
N LEU A 228 13.20 -13.91 -13.94
CA LEU A 228 13.99 -13.62 -12.75
C LEU A 228 14.22 -14.89 -11.93
N HIS A 229 13.17 -15.66 -11.65
CA HIS A 229 13.27 -16.91 -10.91
C HIS A 229 14.27 -17.88 -11.57
N CYS A 230 14.15 -18.10 -12.88
CA CYS A 230 15.08 -18.95 -13.63
C CYS A 230 16.53 -18.43 -13.57
N GLN A 231 16.75 -17.11 -13.65
CA GLN A 231 18.09 -16.54 -13.53
C GLN A 231 18.69 -16.79 -12.15
N VAL A 232 17.93 -16.57 -11.09
CA VAL A 232 18.38 -16.78 -9.71
C VAL A 232 18.69 -18.26 -9.45
N LEU A 233 17.89 -19.17 -10.01
CA LEU A 233 18.13 -20.61 -9.97
C LEU A 233 19.45 -20.98 -10.66
N ILE A 234 19.65 -20.54 -11.92
CA ILE A 234 20.84 -20.88 -12.72
C ILE A 234 22.12 -20.33 -12.10
N VAL A 235 22.10 -19.11 -11.56
CA VAL A 235 23.27 -18.49 -10.93
C VAL A 235 23.54 -19.06 -9.52
N GLY A 236 22.60 -19.81 -8.94
CA GLY A 236 22.77 -20.48 -7.65
C GLY A 236 22.44 -19.64 -6.42
N PHE A 237 21.65 -18.57 -6.57
CA PHE A 237 21.24 -17.69 -5.46
C PHE A 237 19.91 -18.07 -4.80
N LEU A 238 19.27 -19.18 -5.20
CA LEU A 238 17.97 -19.60 -4.66
C LEU A 238 18.01 -19.98 -3.16
N SER A 239 19.19 -20.29 -2.63
CA SER A 239 19.40 -20.52 -1.19
C SER A 239 19.35 -19.23 -0.36
N ASN A 240 19.43 -18.05 -1.00
CA ASN A 240 19.29 -16.77 -0.31
C ASN A 240 17.82 -16.53 0.05
N VAL A 241 17.51 -16.61 1.34
CA VAL A 241 16.14 -16.51 1.88
C VAL A 241 15.45 -15.20 1.46
N VAL A 242 16.16 -14.06 1.50
CA VAL A 242 15.57 -12.74 1.19
C VAL A 242 15.20 -12.63 -0.28
N LEU A 243 16.08 -13.13 -1.17
CA LEU A 243 15.84 -13.13 -2.60
C LEU A 243 14.69 -14.08 -2.96
N SER A 244 14.69 -15.29 -2.41
CA SER A 244 13.61 -16.26 -2.62
C SER A 244 12.27 -15.75 -2.10
N SER A 245 12.22 -15.12 -0.91
CA SER A 245 11.01 -14.44 -0.41
C SER A 245 10.55 -13.31 -1.33
N SER A 246 11.48 -12.57 -1.95
CA SER A 246 11.14 -11.53 -2.94
C SER A 246 10.57 -12.11 -4.24
N ILE A 247 11.00 -13.30 -4.66
CA ILE A 247 10.45 -14.00 -5.83
C ILE A 247 9.06 -14.57 -5.50
N VAL A 248 8.85 -15.11 -4.30
CA VAL A 248 7.52 -15.53 -3.82
C VAL A 248 6.55 -14.34 -3.85
N ASP A 249 7.00 -13.16 -3.42
CA ASP A 249 6.21 -11.91 -3.49
C ASP A 249 5.90 -11.49 -4.93
N ALA A 250 6.87 -11.60 -5.83
CA ALA A 250 6.65 -11.37 -7.25
C ALA A 250 5.57 -12.30 -7.83
N TYR A 251 5.63 -13.61 -7.56
CA TYR A 251 4.59 -14.54 -8.02
C TYR A 251 3.21 -14.24 -7.42
N ALA A 252 3.15 -13.96 -6.11
CA ALA A 252 1.90 -13.61 -5.44
C ALA A 252 1.25 -12.36 -6.05
N LYS A 253 2.03 -11.29 -6.30
CA LYS A 253 1.54 -10.03 -6.85
C LYS A 253 1.25 -10.07 -8.36
N CYS A 254 1.93 -10.95 -9.10
CA CYS A 254 1.65 -11.20 -10.52
C CYS A 254 0.52 -12.23 -10.75
N GLY A 255 -0.20 -12.65 -9.71
CA GLY A 255 -1.41 -13.48 -9.84
C GLY A 255 -1.15 -14.98 -9.98
N LYS A 256 0.09 -15.46 -9.77
CA LYS A 256 0.42 -16.89 -9.85
C LYS A 256 0.92 -17.44 -8.50
N LEU A 257 0.07 -17.28 -7.48
CA LEU A 257 0.36 -17.67 -6.10
C LEU A 257 0.80 -19.14 -5.95
N GLY A 258 0.27 -20.05 -6.79
CA GLY A 258 0.63 -21.47 -6.76
C GLY A 258 2.12 -21.74 -7.02
N ASP A 259 2.74 -21.02 -7.95
CA ASP A 259 4.19 -21.17 -8.22
C ASP A 259 5.02 -20.54 -7.11
N GLY A 260 4.57 -19.39 -6.58
CA GLY A 260 5.17 -18.80 -5.37
C GLY A 260 5.11 -19.73 -4.16
N ARG A 261 3.99 -20.46 -4.00
CA ARG A 261 3.81 -21.43 -2.92
C ARG A 261 4.77 -22.62 -3.05
N LYS A 262 4.93 -23.18 -4.26
CA LYS A 262 5.90 -24.27 -4.50
C LYS A 262 7.32 -23.85 -4.13
N LEU A 263 7.76 -22.68 -4.59
CA LEU A 263 9.07 -22.15 -4.23
C LEU A 263 9.21 -21.98 -2.71
N PHE A 264 8.18 -21.44 -2.05
CA PHE A 264 8.18 -21.29 -0.60
C PHE A 264 8.31 -22.61 0.16
N ASP A 265 7.64 -23.66 -0.31
CA ASP A 265 7.70 -24.99 0.29
C ASP A 265 9.09 -25.63 0.09
N GLU A 266 9.78 -25.36 -1.01
CA GLU A 266 11.16 -25.81 -1.28
C GLU A 266 12.23 -25.07 -0.44
N MET A 267 11.92 -23.91 0.12
CA MET A 267 12.86 -23.14 0.96
C MET A 267 13.17 -23.88 2.27
N VAL A 268 14.46 -24.19 2.48
CA VAL A 268 14.96 -24.82 3.73
C VAL A 268 14.74 -23.92 4.95
N LYS A 269 14.98 -22.61 4.78
CA LYS A 269 14.74 -21.59 5.80
C LYS A 269 13.80 -20.53 5.22
N ARG A 270 12.74 -20.23 5.97
CA ARG A 270 11.72 -19.24 5.60
C ARG A 270 11.79 -18.09 6.59
N ASP A 271 11.82 -16.88 6.09
CA ASP A 271 11.72 -15.67 6.92
C ASP A 271 10.26 -15.24 7.08
N VAL A 272 10.03 -14.30 8.01
CA VAL A 272 8.68 -13.76 8.26
C VAL A 272 8.12 -13.08 7.01
N LEU A 273 8.96 -12.53 6.14
CA LEU A 273 8.54 -11.93 4.87
C LEU A 273 7.86 -12.96 3.98
N GLY A 274 8.50 -14.10 3.70
CA GLY A 274 7.92 -15.14 2.86
C GLY A 274 6.57 -15.66 3.39
N TRP A 275 6.48 -15.88 4.70
CA TRP A 275 5.22 -16.25 5.35
C TRP A 275 4.14 -15.17 5.17
N THR A 276 4.47 -13.91 5.46
CA THR A 276 3.54 -12.78 5.39
C THR A 276 3.07 -12.52 3.96
N THR A 277 3.97 -12.69 2.98
CA THR A 277 3.65 -12.62 1.56
C THR A 277 2.59 -13.64 1.19
N LEU A 278 2.72 -14.90 1.62
CA LEU A 278 1.70 -15.93 1.35
C LEU A 278 0.36 -15.61 2.03
N VAL A 279 0.35 -15.16 3.30
CA VAL A 279 -0.89 -14.70 3.97
C VAL A 279 -1.58 -13.62 3.13
N SER A 280 -0.82 -12.61 2.71
CA SER A 280 -1.35 -11.52 1.89
C SER A 280 -1.80 -11.98 0.50
N GLY A 281 -1.12 -12.98 -0.08
CA GLY A 281 -1.40 -13.55 -1.39
C GLY A 281 -2.71 -14.32 -1.39
N TYR A 282 -2.89 -15.25 -0.45
CA TYR A 282 -4.15 -15.98 -0.30
C TYR A 282 -5.31 -15.05 0.00
N ALA A 283 -5.11 -14.04 0.87
CA ALA A 283 -6.13 -13.04 1.15
C ALA A 283 -6.51 -12.20 -0.09
N GLN A 284 -5.56 -11.89 -0.98
CA GLN A 284 -5.84 -11.21 -2.25
C GLN A 284 -6.63 -12.08 -3.24
N CYS A 285 -6.48 -13.41 -3.15
CA CYS A 285 -7.27 -14.37 -3.92
C CYS A 285 -8.64 -14.67 -3.30
N GLY A 286 -8.99 -14.07 -2.17
CA GLY A 286 -10.24 -14.33 -1.44
C GLY A 286 -10.24 -15.62 -0.59
N ASP A 287 -9.18 -16.43 -0.65
CA ASP A 287 -9.06 -17.65 0.17
C ASP A 287 -8.56 -17.32 1.58
N MET A 288 -9.47 -16.79 2.39
CA MET A 288 -9.19 -16.42 3.78
C MET A 288 -8.91 -17.62 4.69
N LYS A 289 -9.35 -18.82 4.29
CA LYS A 289 -9.08 -20.06 5.05
C LYS A 289 -7.60 -20.40 4.97
N SER A 290 -7.06 -20.51 3.75
CA SER A 290 -5.63 -20.76 3.54
C SER A 290 -4.78 -19.63 4.13
N ALA A 291 -5.22 -18.36 4.02
CA ALA A 291 -4.52 -17.23 4.63
C ALA A 291 -4.40 -17.39 6.16
N ARG A 292 -5.46 -17.83 6.83
CA ARG A 292 -5.47 -18.07 8.29
C ARG A 292 -4.61 -19.28 8.68
N GLU A 293 -4.65 -20.35 7.91
CA GLU A 293 -3.82 -21.55 8.13
C GLU A 293 -2.32 -21.20 8.03
N ILE A 294 -1.93 -20.46 6.99
CA ILE A 294 -0.55 -19.99 6.82
C ILE A 294 -0.13 -19.04 7.94
N PHE A 295 -1.02 -18.14 8.36
CA PHE A 295 -0.76 -17.25 9.49
C PHE A 295 -0.55 -18.02 10.79
N ALA A 296 -1.38 -19.04 11.07
CA ALA A 296 -1.23 -19.88 12.25
C ALA A 296 0.14 -20.58 12.28
N ALA A 297 0.62 -21.04 11.12
CA ALA A 297 1.91 -21.73 10.95
C ALA A 297 3.15 -20.82 11.08
N ILE A 298 3.00 -19.49 11.18
CA ILE A 298 4.14 -18.58 11.36
C ILE A 298 4.80 -18.83 12.72
N PRO A 299 6.11 -19.19 12.77
CA PRO A 299 6.80 -19.49 14.03
C PRO A 299 6.89 -18.28 14.97
N GLU A 300 7.27 -17.12 14.42
CA GLU A 300 7.37 -15.86 15.15
C GLU A 300 6.52 -14.80 14.44
N LYS A 301 5.32 -14.58 14.97
CA LYS A 301 4.41 -13.55 14.47
C LYS A 301 4.92 -12.17 14.86
N ASN A 302 4.79 -11.22 13.96
CA ASN A 302 5.12 -9.82 14.21
C ASN A 302 3.95 -8.90 13.77
N PRO A 303 3.96 -7.60 14.11
CA PRO A 303 2.87 -6.69 13.74
C PRO A 303 2.55 -6.65 12.23
N VAL A 304 3.53 -6.91 11.37
CA VAL A 304 3.34 -6.93 9.91
C VAL A 304 2.50 -8.15 9.49
N SER A 305 2.79 -9.33 10.02
CA SER A 305 2.01 -10.55 9.75
C SER A 305 0.56 -10.43 10.24
N TRP A 306 0.32 -9.86 11.43
CA TRP A 306 -1.02 -9.56 11.94
C TRP A 306 -1.77 -8.61 11.03
N THR A 307 -1.11 -7.51 10.66
CA THR A 307 -1.68 -6.49 9.76
C THR A 307 -2.06 -7.12 8.42
N ALA A 308 -1.23 -7.99 7.85
CA ALA A 308 -1.54 -8.66 6.58
C ALA A 308 -2.84 -9.48 6.65
N LEU A 309 -3.05 -10.23 7.75
CA LEU A 309 -4.27 -11.01 7.94
C LEU A 309 -5.49 -10.10 8.19
N ILE A 310 -5.36 -9.09 9.06
CA ILE A 310 -6.42 -8.10 9.36
C ILE A 310 -6.85 -7.36 8.09
N SER A 311 -5.90 -6.84 7.31
CA SER A 311 -6.18 -6.20 6.01
C SER A 311 -6.86 -7.16 5.04
N GLY A 312 -6.49 -8.44 5.08
CA GLY A 312 -7.12 -9.49 4.28
C GLY A 312 -8.60 -9.66 4.60
N TYR A 313 -8.95 -9.84 5.88
CA TYR A 313 -10.34 -9.94 6.33
C TYR A 313 -11.14 -8.67 6.01
N ALA A 314 -10.57 -7.49 6.27
CA ALA A 314 -11.23 -6.22 6.02
C ALA A 314 -11.59 -6.03 4.53
N ARG A 315 -10.67 -6.36 3.62
CA ARG A 315 -10.88 -6.21 2.16
C ARG A 315 -11.84 -7.24 1.56
N ASN A 316 -11.99 -8.41 2.19
CA ASN A 316 -12.89 -9.46 1.74
C ASN A 316 -14.28 -9.37 2.40
N GLY A 317 -14.67 -8.19 2.91
CA GLY A 317 -16.00 -7.96 3.50
C GLY A 317 -16.22 -8.59 4.87
N MET A 318 -15.20 -9.22 5.46
CA MET A 318 -15.28 -9.91 6.75
C MET A 318 -14.84 -8.97 7.88
N GLY A 319 -15.48 -7.81 7.98
CA GLY A 319 -15.06 -6.73 8.89
C GLY A 319 -15.03 -7.14 10.37
N HIS A 320 -15.99 -7.95 10.83
CA HIS A 320 -16.03 -8.40 12.23
C HIS A 320 -14.82 -9.24 12.62
N GLU A 321 -14.37 -10.15 11.74
CA GLU A 321 -13.16 -10.95 11.98
C GLU A 321 -11.90 -10.09 11.99
N ALA A 322 -11.83 -9.06 11.15
CA ALA A 322 -10.72 -8.10 11.16
C ALA A 322 -10.61 -7.36 12.52
N LEU A 323 -11.75 -6.92 13.08
CA LEU A 323 -11.80 -6.25 14.38
C LEU A 323 -11.48 -7.20 15.54
N LYS A 324 -11.96 -8.44 15.48
CA LYS A 324 -11.62 -9.48 16.46
C LYS A 324 -10.12 -9.78 16.48
N LEU A 325 -9.48 -9.86 15.32
CA LEU A 325 -8.03 -10.04 15.22
C LEU A 325 -7.24 -8.82 15.72
N LEU A 326 -7.77 -7.59 15.58
CA LEU A 326 -7.18 -6.42 16.22
C LEU A 326 -7.19 -6.56 17.75
N SER A 327 -8.32 -6.96 18.34
CA SER A 327 -8.41 -7.20 19.78
C SER A 327 -7.43 -8.29 20.24
N GLU A 328 -7.34 -9.40 19.50
CA GLU A 328 -6.39 -10.48 19.79
C GLU A 328 -4.94 -10.00 19.71
N MET A 329 -4.59 -9.23 18.67
CA MET A 329 -3.27 -8.63 18.49
C MET A 329 -2.87 -7.76 19.69
N ILE A 330 -3.79 -6.90 20.17
CA ILE A 330 -3.56 -6.01 21.32
C ILE A 330 -3.43 -6.81 22.62
N VAL A 331 -4.31 -7.80 22.86
CA VAL A 331 -4.27 -8.64 24.06
C VAL A 331 -2.96 -9.43 24.17
N LEU A 332 -2.41 -9.86 23.03
CA LEU A 332 -1.11 -10.54 22.96
C LEU A 332 0.09 -9.59 23.05
N GLY A 333 -0.13 -8.28 23.27
CA GLY A 333 0.92 -7.28 23.45
C GLY A 333 1.60 -6.83 22.16
N PHE A 334 1.00 -7.07 20.99
CA PHE A 334 1.51 -6.53 19.73
C PHE A 334 0.92 -5.14 19.47
N GLU A 335 1.79 -4.15 19.32
CA GLU A 335 1.38 -2.77 19.03
C GLU A 335 0.86 -2.62 17.58
N PRO A 336 -0.40 -2.16 17.38
CA PRO A 336 -0.93 -1.84 16.07
C PRO A 336 -0.12 -0.73 15.39
N ASN A 337 0.16 -0.87 14.10
CA ASN A 337 0.81 0.18 13.32
C ASN A 337 -0.23 0.97 12.49
N GLN A 338 0.23 2.01 11.78
CA GLN A 338 -0.64 2.86 10.98
C GLN A 338 -1.43 2.10 9.89
N PHE A 339 -0.87 1.02 9.32
CA PHE A 339 -1.59 0.18 8.36
C PHE A 339 -2.66 -0.69 9.03
N THR A 340 -2.40 -1.15 10.26
CA THR A 340 -3.39 -1.87 11.08
C THR A 340 -4.60 -0.97 11.34
N PHE A 341 -4.36 0.25 11.81
CA PHE A 341 -5.42 1.24 12.08
C PHE A 341 -6.25 1.55 10.83
N SER A 342 -5.59 1.86 9.71
CA SER A 342 -6.28 2.14 8.45
C SER A 342 -7.16 0.96 8.00
N SER A 343 -6.68 -0.29 8.14
CA SER A 343 -7.45 -1.48 7.77
C SER A 343 -8.67 -1.71 8.66
N CYS A 344 -8.54 -1.45 9.97
CA CYS A 344 -9.65 -1.60 10.90
C CYS A 344 -10.69 -0.47 10.75
N LEU A 345 -10.24 0.76 10.49
CA LEU A 345 -11.13 1.88 10.16
C LEU A 345 -11.91 1.61 8.87
N PHE A 346 -11.26 1.04 7.85
CA PHE A 346 -11.93 0.59 6.64
C PHE A 346 -12.98 -0.49 6.95
N ALA A 347 -12.66 -1.48 7.78
CA ALA A 347 -13.62 -2.48 8.23
C ALA A 347 -14.83 -1.85 8.96
N CYS A 348 -14.61 -0.88 9.85
CA CYS A 348 -15.69 -0.13 10.51
C CYS A 348 -16.55 0.65 9.50
N ALA A 349 -15.94 1.25 8.48
CA ALA A 349 -16.65 1.99 7.45
C ALA A 349 -17.56 1.07 6.62
N CYS A 350 -17.09 -0.14 6.28
CA CYS A 350 -17.88 -1.16 5.58
C CYS A 350 -19.02 -1.73 6.45
N LEU A 351 -18.79 -1.87 7.75
CA LEU A 351 -19.81 -2.32 8.71
C LEU A 351 -20.76 -1.21 9.18
N ILE A 352 -20.52 0.05 8.77
CA ILE A 352 -21.24 1.23 9.27
C ILE A 352 -21.20 1.29 10.81
N SER A 353 -20.07 0.86 11.42
CA SER A 353 -19.92 0.74 12.86
C SER A 353 -19.21 1.95 13.47
N LEU A 354 -19.99 2.97 13.79
CA LEU A 354 -19.48 4.23 14.38
C LEU A 354 -18.80 4.00 15.73
N GLU A 355 -19.32 3.09 16.55
CA GLU A 355 -18.80 2.83 17.90
C GLU A 355 -17.39 2.24 17.87
N HIS A 356 -17.18 1.15 17.10
CA HIS A 356 -15.85 0.58 16.92
C HIS A 356 -14.89 1.59 16.27
N GLY A 357 -15.37 2.37 15.30
CA GLY A 357 -14.58 3.44 14.69
C GLY A 357 -14.09 4.48 15.70
N LYS A 358 -14.96 4.92 16.63
CA LYS A 358 -14.60 5.83 17.72
C LYS A 358 -13.60 5.19 18.70
N GLN A 359 -13.78 3.92 19.06
CA GLN A 359 -12.84 3.20 19.93
C GLN A 359 -11.45 3.11 19.31
N ILE A 360 -11.36 2.76 18.03
CA ILE A 360 -10.10 2.68 17.28
C ILE A 360 -9.44 4.06 17.18
N HIS A 361 -10.21 5.10 16.89
CA HIS A 361 -9.68 6.47 16.84
C HIS A 361 -9.17 6.93 18.21
N SER A 362 -9.90 6.62 19.29
CA SER A 362 -9.43 6.89 20.66
C SER A 362 -8.13 6.13 20.96
N HIS A 363 -8.07 4.85 20.62
CA HIS A 363 -6.87 4.05 20.82
C HIS A 363 -5.67 4.61 20.04
N LEU A 364 -5.85 4.98 18.78
CA LEU A 364 -4.83 5.64 17.96
C LEU A 364 -4.25 6.88 18.66
N ILE A 365 -5.09 7.73 19.26
CA ILE A 365 -4.63 8.92 20.01
C ILE A 365 -3.81 8.48 21.24
N THR A 366 -4.28 7.47 22.00
CA THR A 366 -3.58 6.99 23.20
C THR A 366 -2.21 6.37 22.93
N THR A 367 -1.99 5.79 21.74
CA THR A 367 -0.67 5.24 21.36
C THR A 367 0.41 6.33 21.16
N GLY A 368 0.02 7.61 21.03
CA GLY A 368 0.94 8.69 20.67
C GLY A 368 1.47 8.63 19.23
N LEU A 369 0.97 7.69 18.41
CA LEU A 369 1.33 7.61 17.00
C LEU A 369 0.78 8.81 16.25
N ARG A 370 1.67 9.61 15.64
CA ARG A 370 1.26 10.69 14.73
C ARG A 370 0.62 10.08 13.48
N PRO A 371 -0.68 10.30 13.21
CA PRO A 371 -1.34 9.70 12.06
C PRO A 371 -0.74 10.22 10.75
N ASN A 372 -0.51 9.31 9.79
CA ASN A 372 -0.14 9.70 8.43
C ASN A 372 -1.40 10.01 7.60
N ILE A 373 -1.20 10.47 6.37
CA ILE A 373 -2.28 10.82 5.45
C ILE A 373 -3.23 9.64 5.17
N VAL A 374 -2.72 8.41 5.14
CA VAL A 374 -3.53 7.20 4.90
C VAL A 374 -4.50 6.97 6.06
N VAL A 375 -4.02 7.05 7.31
CA VAL A 375 -4.87 6.92 8.50
C VAL A 375 -5.89 8.05 8.58
N LEU A 376 -5.47 9.29 8.30
CA LEU A 376 -6.36 10.45 8.29
C LEU A 376 -7.46 10.32 7.24
N SER A 377 -7.13 9.86 6.03
CA SER A 377 -8.10 9.56 4.99
C SER A 377 -9.07 8.45 5.42
N SER A 378 -8.58 7.37 6.04
CA SER A 378 -9.43 6.30 6.58
C SER A 378 -10.35 6.77 7.72
N LEU A 379 -9.91 7.72 8.56
CA LEU A 379 -10.76 8.32 9.59
C LEU A 379 -11.89 9.14 8.98
N ILE A 380 -11.59 9.95 7.97
CA ILE A 380 -12.61 10.75 7.26
C ILE A 380 -13.63 9.82 6.58
N ASP A 381 -13.17 8.81 5.85
CA ASP A 381 -14.04 7.83 5.18
C ASP A 381 -14.92 7.06 6.19
N MET A 382 -14.33 6.60 7.29
CA MET A 382 -15.07 5.90 8.36
C MET A 382 -16.14 6.79 8.97
N TYR A 383 -15.81 8.00 9.41
CA TYR A 383 -16.80 8.91 10.00
C TYR A 383 -17.88 9.30 9.00
N SER A 384 -17.51 9.59 7.75
CA SER A 384 -18.47 9.94 6.71
C SER A 384 -19.44 8.80 6.42
N LYS A 385 -18.96 7.58 6.17
CA LYS A 385 -19.83 6.42 5.89
C LYS A 385 -20.69 6.01 7.07
N CYS A 386 -20.23 6.27 8.29
CA CYS A 386 -21.01 6.06 9.51
C CYS A 386 -21.98 7.22 9.83
N GLY A 387 -22.26 8.11 8.86
CA GLY A 387 -23.24 9.20 9.00
C GLY A 387 -22.75 10.43 9.77
N SER A 388 -21.47 10.53 10.13
CA SER A 388 -20.90 11.61 10.93
C SER A 388 -19.93 12.48 10.14
N LEU A 389 -20.42 13.07 9.04
CA LEU A 389 -19.63 13.91 8.13
C LEU A 389 -18.91 15.06 8.85
N GLU A 390 -19.55 15.67 9.85
CA GLU A 390 -18.98 16.77 10.64
C GLU A 390 -17.70 16.37 11.39
N VAL A 391 -17.64 15.14 11.92
CA VAL A 391 -16.42 14.65 12.57
C VAL A 391 -15.34 14.37 11.53
N GLY A 392 -15.70 13.82 10.37
CA GLY A 392 -14.78 13.68 9.23
C GLY A 392 -14.19 15.03 8.81
N LYS A 393 -15.01 16.08 8.70
CA LYS A 393 -14.56 17.44 8.40
C LYS A 393 -13.62 18.00 9.46
N ARG A 394 -13.91 17.77 10.75
CA ARG A 394 -12.99 18.16 11.84
C ARG A 394 -11.63 17.46 11.71
N VAL A 395 -11.60 16.17 11.39
CA VAL A 395 -10.34 15.45 11.14
C VAL A 395 -9.60 16.07 9.96
N PHE A 396 -10.28 16.39 8.87
CA PHE A 396 -9.70 17.10 7.73
C PHE A 396 -9.08 18.45 8.14
N ASP A 397 -9.80 19.26 8.91
CA ASP A 397 -9.39 20.61 9.29
C ASP A 397 -8.14 20.62 10.20
N THR A 398 -7.89 19.56 10.97
CA THR A 398 -6.68 19.46 11.84
C THR A 398 -5.35 19.38 11.07
N VAL A 399 -5.38 19.14 9.77
CA VAL A 399 -4.18 18.92 8.96
C VAL A 399 -3.73 20.22 8.28
N GLU A 400 -2.56 20.75 8.63
CA GLU A 400 -2.01 21.95 7.99
C GLU A 400 -1.63 21.71 6.53
N ASN A 401 -0.83 20.67 6.25
CA ASN A 401 -0.30 20.35 4.92
C ASN A 401 -1.09 19.20 4.28
N LYS A 402 -2.24 19.54 3.70
CA LYS A 402 -3.13 18.59 3.02
C LYS A 402 -2.60 18.23 1.64
N ASN A 403 -2.53 16.94 1.31
CA ASN A 403 -2.19 16.49 -0.05
C ASN A 403 -3.47 16.23 -0.89
N VAL A 404 -3.29 15.97 -2.19
CA VAL A 404 -4.38 15.68 -3.13
C VAL A 404 -5.29 14.55 -2.64
N VAL A 405 -4.72 13.50 -2.03
CA VAL A 405 -5.48 12.34 -1.51
C VAL A 405 -6.48 12.77 -0.42
N LEU A 406 -6.06 13.62 0.51
CA LEU A 406 -6.93 14.07 1.61
C LEU A 406 -8.05 14.98 1.10
N TRP A 407 -7.76 15.87 0.14
CA TRP A 407 -8.77 16.68 -0.56
C TRP A 407 -9.78 15.79 -1.29
N ASN A 408 -9.32 14.84 -2.10
CA ASN A 408 -10.18 13.90 -2.81
C ASN A 408 -11.05 13.08 -1.85
N THR A 409 -10.52 12.70 -0.68
CA THR A 409 -11.30 11.99 0.36
C THR A 409 -12.44 12.86 0.87
N MET A 410 -12.18 14.15 1.18
CA MET A 410 -13.22 15.05 1.67
C MET A 410 -14.27 15.37 0.58
N ILE A 411 -13.85 15.61 -0.66
CA ILE A 411 -14.76 15.81 -1.80
C ILE A 411 -15.64 14.55 -2.00
N THR A 412 -15.06 13.35 -1.89
CA THR A 412 -15.80 12.08 -1.97
C THR A 412 -16.83 11.97 -0.85
N SER A 413 -16.44 12.32 0.38
CA SER A 413 -17.33 12.28 1.54
C SER A 413 -18.52 13.24 1.39
N LEU A 414 -18.31 14.42 0.79
CA LEU A 414 -19.37 15.37 0.50
C LEU A 414 -20.30 14.85 -0.61
N ALA A 415 -19.73 14.25 -1.65
CA ALA A 415 -20.48 13.65 -2.76
C ALA A 415 -21.42 12.53 -2.27
N GLN A 416 -20.92 11.63 -1.41
CA GLN A 416 -21.70 10.53 -0.84
C GLN A 416 -22.87 11.00 0.04
N HIS A 417 -22.76 12.19 0.63
CA HIS A 417 -23.80 12.85 1.43
C HIS A 417 -24.68 13.78 0.58
N GLY A 418 -24.61 13.71 -0.76
CA GLY A 418 -25.42 14.53 -1.67
C GLY A 418 -25.07 16.02 -1.68
N CYS A 419 -23.96 16.42 -1.04
CA CYS A 419 -23.53 17.79 -0.88
C CYS A 419 -22.64 18.26 -2.05
N GLY A 420 -23.10 18.09 -3.29
CA GLY A 420 -22.34 18.35 -4.53
C GLY A 420 -21.78 19.78 -4.63
N GLU A 421 -22.57 20.79 -4.27
CA GLU A 421 -22.10 22.19 -4.27
C GLU A 421 -20.93 22.42 -3.30
N GLN A 422 -20.98 21.80 -2.12
CA GLN A 422 -19.88 21.88 -1.15
C GLN A 422 -18.65 21.13 -1.66
N ALA A 423 -18.83 20.01 -2.35
CA ALA A 423 -17.74 19.27 -2.99
C ALA A 423 -17.03 20.14 -4.06
N ILE A 424 -17.80 20.88 -4.86
CA ILE A 424 -17.27 21.84 -5.84
C ILE A 424 -16.52 22.99 -5.16
N LYS A 425 -17.05 23.53 -4.06
CA LYS A 425 -16.38 24.56 -3.27
C LYS A 425 -15.04 24.06 -2.72
N MET A 426 -15.02 22.84 -2.19
CA MET A 426 -13.81 22.19 -1.66
C MET A 426 -12.75 22.01 -2.76
N PHE A 427 -13.15 21.67 -3.99
CA PHE A 427 -12.25 21.65 -5.14
C PHE A 427 -11.71 23.04 -5.50
N ALA A 428 -12.55 24.07 -5.50
CA ALA A 428 -12.11 25.43 -5.78
C ALA A 428 -11.04 25.89 -4.76
N ASP A 429 -11.22 25.54 -3.48
CA ASP A 429 -10.26 25.87 -2.43
C ASP A 429 -8.95 25.06 -2.56
N MET A 430 -9.02 23.79 -2.96
CA MET A 430 -7.85 22.98 -3.33
C MET A 430 -7.01 23.68 -4.43
N VAL A 431 -7.66 24.14 -5.49
CA VAL A 431 -6.99 24.82 -6.63
C VAL A 431 -6.40 26.17 -6.20
N LYS A 432 -7.13 26.97 -5.40
CA LYS A 432 -6.62 28.26 -4.86
C LYS A 432 -5.35 28.11 -4.04
N LEU A 433 -5.19 26.98 -3.34
CA LEU A 433 -3.98 26.65 -2.57
C LEU A 433 -2.83 26.13 -3.44
N GLY A 434 -2.97 26.16 -4.77
CA GLY A 434 -1.93 25.76 -5.72
C GLY A 434 -1.77 24.25 -5.87
N MET A 435 -2.71 23.45 -5.36
CA MET A 435 -2.69 22.00 -5.53
C MET A 435 -3.14 21.65 -6.95
N LYS A 436 -2.36 20.84 -7.67
CA LYS A 436 -2.74 20.35 -8.99
C LYS A 436 -3.76 19.21 -8.83
N PRO A 437 -4.99 19.35 -9.36
CA PRO A 437 -5.94 18.25 -9.46
C PRO A 437 -5.37 17.08 -10.26
N ASP A 438 -5.74 15.86 -9.87
CA ASP A 438 -5.36 14.64 -10.58
C ASP A 438 -6.57 13.94 -11.19
N ARG A 439 -6.29 12.84 -11.89
CA ARG A 439 -7.28 11.92 -12.45
C ARG A 439 -8.37 11.55 -11.43
N VAL A 440 -8.00 11.30 -10.18
CA VAL A 440 -8.97 10.91 -9.14
C VAL A 440 -9.84 12.09 -8.71
N THR A 441 -9.30 13.32 -8.69
CA THR A 441 -10.07 14.53 -8.36
C THR A 441 -11.25 14.72 -9.31
N PHE A 442 -11.05 14.58 -10.62
CA PHE A 442 -12.11 14.75 -11.60
C PHE A 442 -13.15 13.62 -11.55
N LEU A 443 -12.73 12.38 -11.35
CA LEU A 443 -13.65 11.26 -11.14
C LEU A 443 -14.61 11.53 -9.97
N VAL A 444 -14.07 11.99 -8.83
CA VAL A 444 -14.86 12.28 -7.63
C VAL A 444 -15.82 13.46 -7.86
N LEU A 445 -15.39 14.51 -8.58
CA LEU A 445 -16.25 15.63 -8.93
C LEU A 445 -17.41 15.23 -9.85
N LEU A 446 -17.13 14.43 -10.89
CA LEU A 446 -18.18 13.92 -11.77
C LEU A 446 -19.18 13.07 -11.01
N ASN A 447 -18.72 12.26 -10.06
CA ASN A 447 -19.61 11.50 -9.19
C ASN A 447 -20.47 12.42 -8.30
N ALA A 448 -19.87 13.47 -7.73
CA ALA A 448 -20.60 14.48 -6.95
C ALA A 448 -21.68 15.17 -7.80
N CYS A 449 -21.34 15.56 -9.02
CA CYS A 449 -22.28 16.13 -9.97
C CYS A 449 -23.40 15.15 -10.34
N SER A 450 -23.08 13.87 -10.57
CA SER A 450 -24.09 12.84 -10.89
C SER A 450 -25.10 12.64 -9.76
N HIS A 451 -24.62 12.56 -8.52
CA HIS A 451 -25.49 12.37 -7.35
C HIS A 451 -26.31 13.61 -6.99
N SER A 452 -25.81 14.82 -7.27
CA SER A 452 -26.51 16.08 -6.99
C SER A 452 -27.24 16.68 -8.20
N GLY A 453 -27.23 16.03 -9.36
CA GLY A 453 -27.89 16.53 -10.58
C GLY A 453 -27.26 17.79 -11.19
N LEU A 454 -25.99 18.07 -10.89
CA LEU A 454 -25.26 19.27 -11.35
C LEU A 454 -24.68 19.05 -12.76
N VAL A 455 -25.58 18.95 -13.75
CA VAL A 455 -25.24 18.54 -15.13
C VAL A 455 -24.26 19.51 -15.81
N GLN A 456 -24.48 20.81 -15.67
CA GLN A 456 -23.67 21.83 -16.34
C GLN A 456 -22.24 21.87 -15.77
N GLU A 457 -22.13 21.79 -14.45
CA GLU A 457 -20.87 21.72 -13.72
C GLU A 457 -20.11 20.45 -14.09
N GLY A 458 -20.78 19.29 -14.13
CA GLY A 458 -20.16 18.03 -14.53
C GLY A 458 -19.60 18.06 -15.95
N LEU A 459 -20.35 18.60 -16.91
CA LEU A 459 -19.87 18.81 -18.28
C LEU A 459 -18.68 19.79 -18.36
N SER A 460 -18.70 20.84 -17.53
CA SER A 460 -17.59 21.80 -17.43
C SER A 460 -16.32 21.14 -16.88
N PHE A 461 -16.44 20.33 -15.81
CA PHE A 461 -15.32 19.60 -15.25
C PHE A 461 -14.74 18.60 -16.22
N PHE A 462 -15.58 17.81 -16.92
CA PHE A 462 -15.14 16.84 -17.91
C PHE A 462 -14.31 17.51 -19.02
N LYS A 463 -14.74 18.68 -19.51
CA LYS A 463 -14.00 19.47 -20.51
C LYS A 463 -12.69 20.04 -19.95
N SER A 464 -12.75 20.67 -18.78
CA SER A 464 -11.59 21.33 -18.16
C SER A 464 -10.46 20.36 -17.83
N MET A 465 -10.79 19.09 -17.53
CA MET A 465 -9.80 18.05 -17.26
C MET A 465 -8.77 17.90 -18.37
N THR A 466 -9.20 17.95 -19.64
CA THR A 466 -8.32 17.88 -20.80
C THR A 466 -7.77 19.26 -21.19
N SER A 467 -8.60 20.32 -21.18
CA SER A 467 -8.17 21.62 -21.70
C SER A 467 -7.30 22.44 -20.75
N CYS A 468 -7.38 22.21 -19.44
CA CYS A 468 -6.70 23.01 -18.42
C CYS A 468 -5.70 22.21 -17.59
N TYR A 469 -5.85 20.89 -17.50
CA TYR A 469 -5.07 20.05 -16.58
C TYR A 469 -4.33 18.89 -17.26
N ASP A 470 -4.39 18.78 -18.60
CA ASP A 470 -3.75 17.74 -19.41
C ASP A 470 -4.02 16.31 -18.92
N THR A 471 -5.19 16.09 -18.33
CA THR A 471 -5.61 14.78 -17.82
C THR A 471 -6.54 14.14 -18.85
N VAL A 472 -6.15 12.95 -19.31
CA VAL A 472 -6.88 12.21 -20.36
C VAL A 472 -8.03 11.43 -19.71
N PRO A 473 -9.27 11.58 -20.19
CA PRO A 473 -10.40 10.80 -19.69
C PRO A 473 -10.24 9.31 -19.99
N ASP A 474 -10.52 8.50 -18.99
CA ASP A 474 -10.60 7.04 -19.10
C ASP A 474 -12.05 6.56 -18.95
N GLN A 475 -12.24 5.25 -19.00
CA GLN A 475 -13.55 4.60 -18.89
C GLN A 475 -14.31 4.95 -17.60
N GLU A 476 -13.64 5.20 -16.47
CA GLU A 476 -14.31 5.58 -15.21
C GLU A 476 -14.89 7.00 -15.29
N HIS A 477 -14.17 7.92 -15.93
CA HIS A 477 -14.68 9.28 -16.17
C HIS A 477 -15.89 9.26 -17.10
N TYR A 478 -15.83 8.47 -18.17
CA TYR A 478 -16.96 8.29 -19.09
C TYR A 478 -18.15 7.63 -18.39
N ALA A 479 -17.93 6.63 -17.53
CA ALA A 479 -18.99 6.00 -16.76
C ALA A 479 -19.74 7.01 -15.87
N CYS A 480 -19.01 7.86 -15.13
CA CYS A 480 -19.64 8.91 -14.31
C CYS A 480 -20.36 9.97 -15.17
N LEU A 481 -19.79 10.35 -16.31
CA LEU A 481 -20.44 11.30 -17.22
C LEU A 481 -21.73 10.72 -17.83
N ILE A 482 -21.72 9.44 -18.21
CA ILE A 482 -22.88 8.74 -18.76
C ILE A 482 -23.97 8.55 -17.70
N ASP A 483 -23.59 8.21 -16.46
CA ASP A 483 -24.53 8.16 -15.33
C ASP A 483 -25.16 9.54 -15.08
N LEU A 484 -24.37 10.63 -15.07
CA LEU A 484 -24.87 12.00 -14.93
C LEU A 484 -25.87 12.39 -16.03
N LEU A 485 -25.48 12.26 -17.29
CA LEU A 485 -26.33 12.61 -18.44
C LEU A 485 -27.56 11.70 -18.52
N GLY A 486 -27.35 10.43 -18.22
CA GLY A 486 -28.39 9.42 -18.18
C GLY A 486 -29.45 9.74 -17.14
N ARG A 487 -29.05 10.04 -15.90
CA ARG A 487 -29.98 10.46 -14.84
C ARG A 487 -30.73 11.75 -15.20
N ALA A 488 -30.12 12.64 -15.96
CA ALA A 488 -30.76 13.84 -16.49
C ALA A 488 -31.69 13.58 -17.70
N GLY A 489 -31.80 12.33 -18.18
CA GLY A 489 -32.63 11.96 -19.34
C GLY A 489 -32.05 12.38 -20.70
N MET A 490 -30.78 12.83 -20.75
CA MET A 490 -30.14 13.35 -21.95
C MET A 490 -29.54 12.23 -22.83
N PHE A 491 -30.38 11.30 -23.29
CA PHE A 491 -29.94 10.08 -23.99
C PHE A 491 -29.19 10.33 -25.31
N ASP A 492 -29.57 11.36 -26.07
CA ASP A 492 -28.87 11.72 -27.30
C ASP A 492 -27.41 12.12 -27.04
N GLU A 493 -27.18 12.89 -25.96
CA GLU A 493 -25.84 13.30 -25.55
C GLU A 493 -25.07 12.11 -24.97
N VAL A 494 -25.72 11.19 -24.24
CA VAL A 494 -25.10 9.91 -23.81
C VAL A 494 -24.54 9.16 -25.02
N MET A 495 -25.35 8.98 -26.08
CA MET A 495 -24.92 8.28 -27.29
C MET A 495 -23.81 9.02 -28.03
N ASN A 496 -23.82 10.36 -28.02
CA ASN A 496 -22.74 11.18 -28.57
C ASN A 496 -21.42 10.98 -27.81
N GLN A 497 -21.46 10.92 -26.48
CA GLN A 497 -20.26 10.72 -25.66
C GLN A 497 -19.70 9.30 -25.78
N LEU A 498 -20.55 8.28 -25.86
CA LEU A 498 -20.14 6.90 -26.14
C LEU A 498 -19.36 6.78 -27.46
N LYS A 499 -19.80 7.47 -28.52
CA LYS A 499 -19.12 7.48 -29.82
C LYS A 499 -17.75 8.18 -29.79
N LYS A 500 -17.56 9.16 -28.90
CA LYS A 500 -16.30 9.90 -28.75
C LYS A 500 -15.29 9.16 -27.88
N MET A 501 -15.66 8.04 -27.27
CA MET A 501 -14.79 7.31 -26.36
C MET A 501 -13.62 6.68 -27.13
N PRO A 502 -12.36 6.82 -26.66
CA PRO A 502 -11.18 6.33 -27.38
C PRO A 502 -11.03 4.80 -27.35
N CYS A 503 -11.90 4.10 -26.63
CA CYS A 503 -11.91 2.64 -26.49
C CYS A 503 -13.35 2.13 -26.41
N GLN A 504 -13.54 0.81 -26.52
CA GLN A 504 -14.85 0.18 -26.37
C GLN A 504 -15.36 0.32 -24.94
N PRO A 505 -16.66 0.59 -24.71
CA PRO A 505 -17.24 0.67 -23.37
C PRO A 505 -17.14 -0.66 -22.64
N ASP A 506 -16.70 -0.61 -21.38
CA ASP A 506 -16.62 -1.77 -20.50
C ASP A 506 -17.97 -2.08 -19.84
N ASP A 507 -18.01 -3.18 -19.08
CA ASP A 507 -19.22 -3.63 -18.39
C ASP A 507 -19.76 -2.58 -17.42
N ARG A 508 -18.91 -1.71 -16.86
CA ARG A 508 -19.33 -0.68 -15.91
C ARG A 508 -20.19 0.38 -16.58
N ILE A 509 -19.76 0.86 -17.74
CA ILE A 509 -20.52 1.86 -18.51
C ILE A 509 -21.88 1.31 -18.92
N TRP A 510 -21.92 0.08 -19.43
CA TRP A 510 -23.18 -0.55 -19.81
C TRP A 510 -24.10 -0.83 -18.62
N ASN A 511 -23.55 -1.21 -17.46
CA ASN A 511 -24.33 -1.37 -16.23
C ASN A 511 -24.91 -0.03 -15.75
N ALA A 512 -24.12 1.05 -15.78
CA ALA A 512 -24.60 2.39 -15.44
C ALA A 512 -25.74 2.82 -16.36
N LEU A 513 -25.58 2.61 -17.67
CA LEU A 513 -26.60 2.93 -18.66
C LEU A 513 -27.87 2.09 -18.48
N LEU A 514 -27.74 0.80 -18.21
CA LEU A 514 -28.88 -0.10 -17.95
C LEU A 514 -29.64 0.33 -16.69
N GLY A 515 -28.93 0.71 -15.63
CA GLY A 515 -29.50 1.25 -14.41
C GLY A 515 -30.28 2.54 -14.64
N VAL A 516 -29.74 3.46 -15.46
CA VAL A 516 -30.43 4.69 -15.88
C VAL A 516 -31.66 4.39 -16.72
N CYS A 517 -31.56 3.47 -17.69
CA CYS A 517 -32.68 3.12 -18.56
C CYS A 517 -33.86 2.56 -17.76
N ARG A 518 -33.58 1.87 -16.65
CA ARG A 518 -34.59 1.44 -15.67
C ARG A 518 -35.31 2.61 -15.00
N ILE A 519 -34.57 3.66 -14.62
CA ILE A 519 -35.14 4.85 -13.96
C ILE A 519 -36.08 5.61 -14.90
N HIS A 520 -35.70 5.75 -16.17
CA HIS A 520 -36.44 6.54 -17.17
C HIS A 520 -37.35 5.73 -18.10
N GLY A 521 -37.41 4.39 -17.93
CA GLY A 521 -38.22 3.52 -18.78
C GLY A 521 -37.77 3.41 -20.24
N ASN A 522 -36.50 3.70 -20.55
CA ASN A 522 -35.98 3.65 -21.93
C ASN A 522 -35.64 2.20 -22.34
N ILE A 523 -36.63 1.48 -22.86
CA ILE A 523 -36.54 0.04 -23.20
C ILE A 523 -35.49 -0.23 -24.27
N GLU A 524 -35.48 0.56 -25.35
CA GLU A 524 -34.65 0.27 -26.52
C GLU A 524 -33.16 0.39 -26.18
N LEU A 525 -32.78 1.43 -25.43
CA LEU A 525 -31.41 1.58 -24.97
C LEU A 525 -31.05 0.55 -23.88
N GLY A 526 -32.01 0.20 -23.01
CA GLY A 526 -31.86 -0.86 -22.01
C GLY A 526 -31.58 -2.24 -22.63
N LYS A 527 -32.26 -2.59 -23.72
CA LYS A 527 -32.00 -3.83 -24.48
C LYS A 527 -30.59 -3.85 -25.06
N ILE A 528 -30.14 -2.74 -25.65
CA ILE A 528 -28.79 -2.62 -26.23
C ILE A 528 -27.73 -2.80 -25.14
N ALA A 529 -27.89 -2.10 -24.00
CA ALA A 529 -26.96 -2.21 -22.88
C ALA A 529 -26.92 -3.64 -22.29
N ALA A 530 -28.09 -4.26 -22.10
CA ALA A 530 -28.16 -5.63 -21.60
C ALA A 530 -27.54 -6.64 -22.56
N LYS A 531 -27.75 -6.49 -23.87
CA LYS A 531 -27.14 -7.36 -24.88
C LYS A 531 -25.61 -7.30 -24.83
N HIS A 532 -25.02 -6.11 -24.76
CA HIS A 532 -23.58 -5.96 -24.63
C HIS A 532 -23.03 -6.60 -23.35
N LEU A 533 -23.69 -6.42 -22.20
CA LEU A 533 -23.27 -7.05 -20.94
C LEU A 533 -23.32 -8.57 -21.00
N ILE A 534 -24.36 -9.12 -21.62
CA ILE A 534 -24.57 -10.56 -21.77
C ILE A 534 -23.56 -11.19 -22.75
N GLU A 535 -23.13 -10.45 -23.78
CA GLU A 535 -22.06 -10.87 -24.69
C GLU A 535 -20.69 -10.84 -24.02
N CYS A 536 -20.43 -9.87 -23.15
CA CYS A 536 -19.16 -9.75 -22.40
C CYS A 536 -19.03 -10.80 -21.28
N ASP A 537 -20.08 -11.01 -20.48
CA ASP A 537 -20.11 -12.04 -19.43
C ASP A 537 -21.39 -12.88 -19.53
N PRO A 538 -21.34 -13.99 -20.28
CA PRO A 538 -22.49 -14.88 -20.47
C PRO A 538 -23.00 -15.55 -19.20
N HIS A 539 -22.20 -15.59 -18.12
CA HIS A 539 -22.53 -16.27 -16.87
C HIS A 539 -22.99 -15.31 -15.75
N SER A 540 -22.93 -14.00 -15.98
CA SER A 540 -23.37 -13.02 -14.98
C SER A 540 -24.91 -12.89 -14.90
N PRO A 541 -25.53 -13.10 -13.72
CA PRO A 541 -26.97 -12.90 -13.54
C PRO A 541 -27.39 -11.43 -13.59
N ALA A 542 -26.46 -10.49 -13.35
CA ALA A 542 -26.80 -9.10 -13.07
C ALA A 542 -27.51 -8.40 -14.24
N ALA A 543 -27.03 -8.59 -15.48
CA ALA A 543 -27.59 -7.95 -16.67
C ALA A 543 -29.00 -8.48 -16.98
N CYS A 544 -29.22 -9.79 -16.87
CA CYS A 544 -30.52 -10.42 -17.06
C CYS A 544 -31.53 -10.00 -15.98
N LEU A 545 -31.10 -9.94 -14.72
CA LEU A 545 -31.96 -9.48 -13.62
C LEU A 545 -32.36 -8.01 -13.77
N LEU A 546 -31.41 -7.15 -14.16
CA LEU A 546 -31.70 -5.73 -14.42
C LEU A 546 -32.65 -5.57 -15.62
N LEU A 547 -32.43 -6.27 -16.73
CA LEU A 547 -33.33 -6.22 -17.89
C LEU A 547 -34.74 -6.75 -17.54
N SER A 548 -34.82 -7.86 -16.81
CA SER A 548 -36.08 -8.40 -16.29
C SER A 548 -36.81 -7.38 -15.41
N SER A 549 -36.07 -6.67 -14.55
CA SER A 549 -36.64 -5.60 -13.71
C SER A 549 -37.21 -4.42 -14.51
N ILE A 550 -36.58 -4.06 -15.64
CA ILE A 550 -37.08 -3.02 -16.56
C ILE A 550 -38.40 -3.46 -17.19
N TYR A 551 -38.48 -4.70 -17.68
CA TYR A 551 -39.73 -5.22 -18.24
C TYR A 551 -40.84 -5.32 -17.21
N ALA A 552 -40.52 -5.75 -15.98
CA ALA A 552 -41.47 -5.82 -14.88
C ALA A 552 -42.01 -4.43 -14.49
N ALA A 553 -41.13 -3.42 -14.39
CA ALA A 553 -41.50 -2.03 -14.08
C ALA A 553 -42.46 -1.41 -15.12
N LEU A 554 -42.46 -1.95 -16.34
CA LEU A 554 -43.30 -1.50 -17.45
C LEU A 554 -44.49 -2.45 -17.71
N GLY A 555 -44.74 -3.41 -16.82
CA GLY A 555 -45.87 -4.35 -16.90
C GLY A 555 -45.76 -5.41 -18.01
N ARG A 556 -44.60 -5.60 -18.62
CA ARG A 556 -44.38 -6.55 -19.74
C ARG A 556 -43.95 -7.93 -19.23
N TRP A 557 -44.89 -8.67 -18.64
CA TRP A 557 -44.63 -9.97 -18.00
C TRP A 557 -44.18 -11.08 -18.97
N GLU A 558 -44.61 -11.04 -20.23
CA GLU A 558 -44.15 -12.00 -21.26
C GLU A 558 -42.64 -11.89 -21.48
N SER A 559 -42.10 -10.67 -21.63
CA SER A 559 -40.66 -10.44 -21.78
C SER A 559 -39.86 -10.73 -20.50
N VAL A 560 -40.48 -10.62 -19.33
CA VAL A 560 -39.87 -11.07 -18.06
C VAL A 560 -39.66 -12.58 -18.08
N GLU A 561 -40.66 -13.33 -18.56
CA GLU A 561 -40.60 -14.79 -18.63
C GLU A 561 -39.60 -15.27 -19.68
N GLU A 562 -39.50 -14.59 -20.83
CA GLU A 562 -38.45 -14.83 -21.83
C GLU A 562 -37.04 -14.64 -21.24
N VAL A 563 -36.82 -13.59 -20.45
CA VAL A 563 -35.51 -13.37 -19.80
C VAL A 563 -35.23 -14.44 -18.74
N ARG A 564 -36.23 -14.91 -18.00
CA ARG A 564 -36.08 -16.04 -17.04
C ARG A 564 -35.75 -17.35 -17.74
N LYS A 565 -36.37 -17.60 -18.89
CA LYS A 565 -36.07 -18.77 -19.73
C LYS A 565 -34.63 -18.72 -20.24
N LEU A 566 -34.17 -17.54 -20.67
CA LEU A 566 -32.79 -17.32 -21.08
C LEU A 566 -31.79 -17.53 -19.93
N MET A 567 -32.14 -17.15 -18.69
CA MET A 567 -31.31 -17.41 -17.50
C MET A 567 -31.21 -18.90 -17.16
N THR A 568 -32.32 -19.64 -17.28
CA THR A 568 -32.36 -21.08 -17.01
C THR A 568 -31.62 -21.89 -18.07
N GLU A 569 -31.77 -21.55 -19.36
CA GLU A 569 -31.02 -22.16 -20.46
C GLU A 569 -29.50 -21.97 -20.29
N ARG A 570 -29.09 -20.82 -19.76
CA ARG A 570 -27.67 -20.47 -19.55
C ARG A 570 -27.10 -20.94 -18.20
N HIS A 571 -27.88 -21.65 -17.38
CA HIS A 571 -27.48 -22.13 -16.05
C HIS A 571 -27.00 -21.00 -15.12
N VAL A 572 -27.58 -19.80 -15.27
CA VAL A 572 -27.22 -18.61 -14.48
C VAL A 572 -28.10 -18.57 -13.22
N ASN A 573 -27.52 -18.91 -12.07
CA ASN A 573 -28.23 -18.95 -10.79
C ASN A 573 -28.33 -17.55 -10.14
N LYS A 574 -29.48 -17.29 -9.52
CA LYS A 574 -29.65 -16.12 -8.64
C LYS A 574 -29.01 -16.44 -7.29
N ASP A 575 -28.00 -15.67 -6.89
CA ASP A 575 -27.58 -15.70 -5.49
C ASP A 575 -28.77 -15.24 -4.63
N GLN A 576 -29.27 -16.12 -3.76
CA GLN A 576 -30.26 -15.73 -2.77
C GLN A 576 -29.62 -14.69 -1.86
N ALA A 577 -29.98 -13.42 -2.06
CA ALA A 577 -29.71 -12.38 -1.11
C ALA A 577 -30.48 -12.70 0.19
N THR A 578 -29.81 -13.33 1.14
CA THR A 578 -30.31 -13.47 2.51
C THR A 578 -30.25 -12.10 3.17
N SER A 579 -31.32 -11.32 3.05
CA SER A 579 -31.52 -10.18 3.94
C SER A 579 -31.87 -10.70 5.33
N TRP A 580 -31.23 -10.13 6.35
CA TRP A 580 -31.33 -10.48 7.76
C TRP A 580 -32.69 -10.06 8.37
N LEU A 581 -33.80 -10.55 7.82
CA LEU A 581 -35.15 -10.37 8.36
C LEU A 581 -35.75 -11.66 8.93
N GLU A 582 -34.90 -12.65 9.21
CA GLU A 582 -35.27 -13.94 9.80
C GLU A 582 -34.54 -14.15 11.15
N ILE A 583 -34.69 -13.21 12.08
CA ILE A 583 -34.47 -13.46 13.51
C ILE A 583 -35.74 -13.00 14.23
N GLU A 584 -36.77 -13.84 14.19
CA GLU A 584 -37.75 -13.95 15.30
C GLU A 584 -38.78 -15.08 15.12
N ARG A 585 -38.76 -15.85 14.03
CA ARG A 585 -39.62 -17.03 13.88
C ARG A 585 -38.88 -18.25 13.36
N LYS A 586 -38.03 -18.85 14.20
CA LYS A 586 -37.74 -20.30 14.18
C LYS A 586 -36.91 -20.72 15.39
N LEU A 587 -37.60 -21.10 16.46
CA LEU A 587 -37.18 -22.21 17.32
C LEU A 587 -38.39 -23.14 17.42
N HIS A 588 -38.47 -24.08 16.49
CA HIS A 588 -38.70 -25.50 16.75
C HIS A 588 -38.61 -26.24 15.41
N LEU A 589 -37.47 -26.91 15.22
CA LEU A 589 -37.32 -27.95 14.21
C LEU A 589 -38.17 -29.14 14.66
N ASP A 590 -39.07 -29.58 13.78
CA ASP A 590 -39.29 -31.02 13.59
C ASP A 590 -39.41 -31.33 12.10
N TYR A 591 -38.83 -32.47 11.75
CA TYR A 591 -38.41 -32.90 10.43
C TYR A 591 -39.45 -33.87 9.86
N VAL A 592 -40.14 -33.54 8.76
CA VAL A 592 -40.82 -34.55 7.91
C VAL A 592 -40.76 -34.13 6.43
N PRO A 593 -40.41 -35.05 5.49
CA PRO A 593 -40.17 -34.74 4.09
C PRO A 593 -41.42 -34.89 3.20
N ASN A 594 -41.42 -34.14 2.10
CA ASN A 594 -42.19 -34.33 0.86
C ASN A 594 -43.70 -34.63 1.00
N ARG A 595 -44.53 -33.60 0.76
CA ARG A 595 -45.74 -33.72 -0.06
C ARG A 595 -46.21 -32.34 -0.51
N LEU A 596 -46.60 -32.27 -1.78
CA LEU A 596 -47.30 -31.16 -2.41
C LEU A 596 -48.43 -30.63 -1.50
N CYS A 597 -48.50 -29.32 -1.29
CA CYS A 597 -49.73 -28.68 -0.83
C CYS A 597 -49.90 -27.30 -1.48
N PRO A 598 -51.11 -26.96 -1.97
CA PRO A 598 -51.40 -25.75 -2.74
C PRO A 598 -51.85 -24.61 -1.81
N LEU A 599 -51.23 -23.43 -1.93
CA LEU A 599 -51.68 -22.20 -1.27
C LEU A 599 -51.48 -21.00 -2.22
N GLU A 600 -52.25 -20.98 -3.31
CA GLU A 600 -52.73 -19.73 -3.90
C GLU A 600 -53.98 -19.34 -3.10
N ASN A 601 -53.87 -18.36 -2.17
CA ASN A 601 -54.96 -17.43 -1.79
C ASN A 601 -54.65 -16.48 -0.62
N ASP A 602 -53.51 -16.57 0.07
CA ASP A 602 -53.27 -15.70 1.26
C ASP A 602 -52.39 -14.46 1.00
N SER A 603 -52.02 -14.15 -0.25
CA SER A 603 -51.21 -12.96 -0.56
C SER A 603 -51.99 -11.64 -0.56
N TYR A 604 -53.33 -11.68 -0.60
CA TYR A 604 -54.16 -10.46 -0.67
C TYR A 604 -54.52 -9.88 0.71
N SER A 605 -54.47 -10.66 1.79
CA SER A 605 -54.84 -10.18 3.14
C SER A 605 -53.71 -9.41 3.86
N ILE A 606 -52.44 -9.62 3.48
CA ILE A 606 -51.29 -8.95 4.13
C ILE A 606 -51.04 -7.54 3.54
N LEU A 607 -51.45 -7.29 2.30
CA LEU A 607 -51.33 -5.97 1.66
C LEU A 607 -52.36 -4.97 2.19
N GLU A 608 -53.57 -5.39 2.57
CA GLU A 608 -54.56 -4.49 3.20
C GLU A 608 -54.16 -4.06 4.62
N LEU A 609 -53.42 -4.89 5.36
CA LEU A 609 -52.93 -4.56 6.70
C LEU A 609 -51.72 -3.59 6.72
N LEU A 610 -51.05 -3.39 5.57
CA LEU A 610 -49.94 -2.43 5.44
C LEU A 610 -50.39 -1.07 4.91
N ASP A 611 -51.58 -0.98 4.29
CA ASP A 611 -52.17 0.30 3.86
C ASP A 611 -52.86 1.04 5.03
N GLU A 612 -53.32 0.34 6.06
CA GLU A 612 -53.93 0.96 7.25
C GLU A 612 -52.92 1.57 8.24
N GLN A 613 -51.61 1.27 8.15
CA GLN A 613 -50.59 1.83 9.03
C GLN A 613 -49.85 3.08 8.49
N ASN A 614 -50.04 3.44 7.22
CA ASN A 614 -49.39 4.62 6.60
C ASN A 614 -50.27 5.88 6.54
N SER A 615 -51.47 5.87 7.13
CA SER A 615 -52.41 7.00 7.06
C SER A 615 -52.44 7.94 8.28
N LEU A 616 -51.51 7.81 9.24
CA LEU A 616 -51.49 8.63 10.46
C LEU A 616 -50.12 9.24 10.78
N THR A 617 -49.74 10.31 10.07
CA THR A 617 -49.08 11.50 10.67
C THR A 617 -49.16 12.69 9.70
N PRO A 618 -49.73 13.85 10.11
CA PRO A 618 -49.82 15.04 9.27
C PRO A 618 -48.58 15.94 9.40
N ALA A 619 -48.39 16.72 8.33
CA ALA A 619 -47.35 17.72 8.11
C ALA A 619 -47.09 18.69 9.28
N ARG A 620 -45.80 18.96 9.52
CA ARG A 620 -45.23 20.30 9.72
C ARG A 620 -43.72 20.29 9.52
#